data_AF-A0A2T8KII2-F1
#
_entry.id   AF-A0A2T8KII2-F1
#
_cell.length_a   1.000
_cell.length_b   1.000
_cell.length_c   1.000
_cell.angle_alpha   90.00
_cell.angle_beta   90.00
_cell.angle_gamma   90.00
#
_symmetry.space_group_name_H-M   'P 1'
#
loop_
_entity.id
_entity.type
_entity.pdbx_description
1 polymer ?
#
loop_
_entity_poly.entity_id
_entity_poly.type
_entity_poly.pdbx_seq_one_letter_code
_entity_poly.pdbx_strand_id
1 'polypeptide(L)'
;GGWDQEARGAAAERKKRRSGRRPSISRRGQHAPLLLSAVVASLVPGSTAGVYHIVGAGKGWRMPPNKTYYDDWARTRHISIGDKLMFLYRSGVHNIVEVPTRALFDACSMRNITSRYQNGPTIIELTQPGQRYYFCGVGEHCEVGQKLAINVLLVALPPPDMPNSAAAATARLSRCAGLAAACLVAALLMAF
;
A
#
# COMPACT_ATOMS: atom_id res chain seq x y z
N GLY A 1 86.48 -5.19 33.32
CA GLY A 1 86.61 -4.60 31.97
C GLY A 1 86.11 -5.58 30.94
N GLY A 2 84.80 -5.63 30.73
CA GLY A 2 84.14 -6.66 29.93
C GLY A 2 82.80 -6.17 29.36
N TRP A 3 82.79 -4.94 28.82
CA TRP A 3 81.60 -4.35 28.17
C TRP A 3 81.93 -3.73 26.80
N ASP A 4 83.11 -3.97 26.24
CA ASP A 4 83.57 -3.33 24.98
C ASP A 4 83.40 -4.20 23.72
N GLN A 5 82.79 -5.38 23.81
CA GLN A 5 82.54 -6.24 22.63
C GLN A 5 81.09 -6.25 22.11
N GLU A 6 80.13 -5.62 22.79
CA GLU A 6 78.72 -5.60 22.34
C GLU A 6 78.41 -4.45 21.34
N ALA A 7 79.35 -3.53 21.10
CA ALA A 7 79.12 -2.35 20.28
C ALA A 7 79.37 -2.55 18.77
N ARG A 8 79.96 -3.68 18.33
CA ARG A 8 80.34 -3.89 16.91
C ARG A 8 79.33 -4.69 16.09
N GLY A 9 78.31 -5.31 16.70
CA GLY A 9 77.25 -6.04 16.00
C GLY A 9 76.08 -5.18 15.51
N ALA A 10 75.84 -4.01 16.12
CA ALA A 10 74.60 -3.24 15.90
C ALA A 10 74.61 -2.30 14.67
N ALA A 11 75.76 -2.08 14.02
CA ALA A 11 75.89 -1.10 12.94
C ALA A 11 75.54 -1.63 11.54
N ALA A 12 75.54 -2.95 11.31
CA ALA A 12 75.21 -3.54 10.00
C ALA A 12 73.69 -3.72 9.78
N GLU A 13 72.90 -3.87 10.85
CA GLU A 13 71.46 -4.14 10.78
C GLU A 13 70.59 -2.87 10.66
N ARG A 14 71.20 -1.67 10.54
CA ARG A 14 70.44 -0.40 10.47
C ARG A 14 70.20 0.12 9.05
N LYS A 15 70.86 -0.44 8.03
CA LYS A 15 70.81 0.09 6.65
C LYS A 15 69.82 -0.60 5.70
N LYS A 16 69.14 -1.69 6.11
CA LYS A 16 68.18 -2.42 5.26
C LYS A 16 66.71 -2.32 5.68
N ARG A 17 66.34 -1.40 6.59
CA ARG A 17 64.95 -1.14 6.99
C ARG A 17 64.34 0.15 6.43
N ARG A 18 65.02 0.85 5.51
CA ARG A 18 64.60 2.18 5.02
C ARG A 18 64.20 2.26 3.54
N SER A 19 63.90 1.13 2.87
CA SER A 19 63.38 1.14 1.49
C SER A 19 62.07 0.37 1.29
N GLY A 20 61.26 0.21 2.33
CA GLY A 20 59.89 -0.27 2.21
C GLY A 20 58.95 0.88 1.86
N ARG A 21 58.67 1.07 0.58
CA ARG A 21 57.65 1.99 0.07
C ARG A 21 56.29 1.58 0.68
N ARG A 22 55.70 2.41 1.54
CA ARG A 22 54.35 2.19 2.08
C ARG A 22 53.37 2.11 0.90
N PRO A 23 52.57 1.05 0.75
CA PRO A 23 51.47 1.09 -0.21
C PRO A 23 50.48 2.15 0.27
N SER A 24 50.24 3.15 -0.57
CA SER A 24 49.16 4.11 -0.36
C SER A 24 47.85 3.34 -0.48
N ILE A 25 47.19 3.08 0.64
CA ILE A 25 45.80 2.61 0.66
C ILE A 25 44.96 3.74 0.03
N SER A 26 44.64 3.56 -1.24
CA SER A 26 43.72 4.42 -1.98
C SER A 26 42.31 4.20 -1.41
N ARG A 27 41.86 5.10 -0.53
CA ARG A 27 40.48 5.20 -0.03
C ARG A 27 39.52 5.68 -1.13
N ARG A 28 39.47 5.02 -2.29
CA ARG A 28 38.61 5.45 -3.42
C ARG A 28 37.56 4.44 -3.88
N GLY A 29 37.32 3.36 -3.13
CA GLY A 29 36.39 2.31 -3.58
C GLY A 29 35.30 1.86 -2.59
N GLN A 30 35.23 2.38 -1.37
CA GLN A 30 34.37 1.79 -0.33
C GLN A 30 32.89 2.23 -0.37
N HIS A 31 32.51 3.15 -1.27
CA HIS A 31 31.14 3.68 -1.33
C HIS A 31 30.28 3.05 -2.44
N ALA A 32 30.87 2.29 -3.37
CA ALA A 32 30.13 1.70 -4.49
C ALA A 32 29.04 0.68 -4.09
N PRO A 33 29.24 -0.26 -3.14
CA PRO A 33 28.21 -1.25 -2.83
C PRO A 33 27.06 -0.69 -1.98
N LEU A 34 27.29 0.43 -1.27
CA LEU A 34 26.28 1.11 -0.46
C LEU A 34 25.28 1.90 -1.29
N LEU A 35 25.67 2.34 -2.49
CA LEU A 35 24.80 3.09 -3.38
C LEU A 35 23.86 2.18 -4.18
N LEU A 36 24.22 0.90 -4.37
CA LEU A 36 23.39 -0.05 -5.12
C LEU A 36 22.17 -0.55 -4.33
N SER A 37 22.27 -0.64 -2.99
CA SER A 37 21.15 -1.08 -2.15
C SER A 37 20.06 -0.02 -1.97
N ALA A 38 20.40 1.27 -2.08
CA ALA A 38 19.45 2.37 -1.92
C ALA A 38 18.46 2.52 -3.10
N VAL A 39 18.83 2.03 -4.30
CA VAL A 39 17.99 2.15 -5.51
C VAL A 39 16.84 1.13 -5.53
N VAL A 40 16.98 -0.01 -4.85
CA VAL A 40 15.92 -1.05 -4.81
C VAL A 40 14.83 -0.74 -3.77
N ALA A 41 15.12 0.09 -2.77
CA ALA A 41 14.19 0.44 -1.70
C ALA A 41 13.08 1.44 -2.10
N SER A 42 13.11 1.99 -3.32
CA SER A 42 12.16 3.02 -3.78
C SER A 42 10.95 2.47 -4.55
N LEU A 43 10.83 1.14 -4.69
CA LEU A 43 9.70 0.47 -5.34
C LEU A 43 8.68 -0.08 -4.32
N VAL A 44 8.54 0.53 -3.14
CA VAL A 44 7.41 0.21 -2.25
C VAL A 44 6.16 0.87 -2.86
N PRO A 45 5.17 0.10 -3.35
CA PRO A 45 3.88 0.69 -3.69
C PRO A 45 3.34 1.34 -2.42
N GLY A 46 3.10 2.65 -2.44
CA GLY A 46 2.50 3.33 -1.30
C GLY A 46 1.17 2.66 -0.96
N SER A 47 1.00 2.21 0.28
CA SER A 47 -0.30 1.73 0.77
C SER A 47 -1.29 2.88 0.70
N THR A 48 -2.09 2.94 -0.36
CA THR A 48 -3.25 3.82 -0.40
C THR A 48 -4.26 3.27 0.62
N ALA A 49 -4.48 4.00 1.71
CA ALA A 49 -5.56 3.66 2.63
C ALA A 49 -6.90 3.69 1.87
N GLY A 50 -7.70 2.63 1.99
CA GLY A 50 -9.00 2.55 1.30
C GLY A 50 -10.01 3.58 1.79
N VAL A 51 -11.03 3.84 0.97
CA VAL A 51 -12.05 4.87 1.20
C VAL A 51 -13.15 4.34 2.13
N TYR A 52 -13.66 5.20 3.02
CA TYR A 52 -14.84 4.92 3.82
C TYR A 52 -16.11 5.34 3.08
N HIS A 53 -16.98 4.37 2.83
CA HIS A 53 -18.30 4.59 2.23
C HIS A 53 -19.38 4.51 3.32
N ILE A 54 -19.95 5.66 3.68
CA ILE A 54 -21.08 5.70 4.61
C ILE A 54 -22.33 5.18 3.89
N VAL A 55 -22.76 3.97 4.26
CA VAL A 55 -23.91 3.30 3.63
C VAL A 55 -25.18 4.10 3.90
N GLY A 56 -25.90 4.47 2.83
CA GLY A 56 -27.06 5.35 2.93
C GLY A 56 -26.72 6.82 3.18
N ALA A 57 -25.45 7.22 3.01
CA ALA A 57 -24.95 8.60 3.16
C ALA A 57 -25.37 9.22 4.50
N GLY A 58 -25.84 10.47 4.50
CA GLY A 58 -26.22 11.19 5.73
C GLY A 58 -27.41 10.59 6.50
N LYS A 59 -28.09 9.55 5.98
CA LYS A 59 -29.18 8.86 6.69
C LYS A 59 -28.75 7.54 7.34
N GLY A 60 -27.57 7.01 7.00
CA GLY A 60 -27.05 5.76 7.56
C GLY A 60 -27.83 4.51 7.18
N TRP A 61 -27.66 3.47 8.01
CA TRP A 61 -28.31 2.17 7.87
C TRP A 61 -29.62 2.13 8.66
N ARG A 62 -30.74 2.31 7.96
CA ARG A 62 -32.08 2.41 8.54
C ARG A 62 -33.13 1.90 7.56
N MET A 63 -34.37 1.82 8.03
CA MET A 63 -35.52 1.64 7.15
C MET A 63 -35.56 2.74 6.08
N PRO A 64 -35.46 2.39 4.78
CA PRO A 64 -35.36 3.39 3.73
C PRO A 64 -36.72 4.02 3.43
N PRO A 65 -36.75 5.23 2.84
CA PRO A 65 -38.00 5.86 2.41
C PRO A 65 -38.66 5.14 1.22
N ASN A 66 -37.91 4.36 0.44
CA ASN A 66 -38.38 3.58 -0.69
C ASN A 66 -37.46 2.37 -0.91
N LYS A 67 -37.90 1.41 -1.75
CA LYS A 67 -37.15 0.15 -1.98
C LYS A 67 -35.84 0.33 -2.74
N THR A 68 -35.68 1.39 -3.53
CA THR A 68 -34.49 1.60 -4.37
C THR A 68 -33.38 2.39 -3.67
N TYR A 69 -33.64 2.95 -2.49
CA TYR A 69 -32.75 3.87 -1.78
C TYR A 69 -31.28 3.40 -1.71
N TYR A 70 -31.04 2.16 -1.31
CA TYR A 70 -29.69 1.60 -1.19
C TYR A 70 -29.09 1.18 -2.53
N ASP A 71 -29.91 0.78 -3.50
CA ASP A 71 -29.45 0.51 -4.86
C ASP A 71 -29.01 1.80 -5.56
N ASP A 72 -29.75 2.89 -5.39
CA ASP A 72 -29.42 4.21 -5.93
C ASP A 72 -28.17 4.78 -5.24
N TRP A 73 -28.05 4.56 -3.92
CA TRP A 73 -26.80 4.80 -3.22
C TRP A 73 -25.66 4.00 -3.84
N ALA A 74 -25.79 2.68 -4.03
CA ALA A 74 -24.72 1.84 -4.57
C ALA A 74 -24.28 2.25 -5.98
N ARG A 75 -25.23 2.60 -6.86
CA ARG A 75 -24.98 3.01 -8.26
C ARG A 75 -24.11 4.25 -8.41
N THR A 76 -23.99 5.07 -7.38
CA THR A 76 -23.25 6.34 -7.42
C THR A 76 -21.87 6.23 -6.78
N ARG A 77 -21.33 5.02 -6.60
CA ARG A 77 -20.01 4.78 -6.00
C ARG A 77 -19.21 3.76 -6.80
N HIS A 78 -17.91 3.99 -6.84
CA HIS A 78 -16.93 2.97 -7.19
C HIS A 78 -16.35 2.44 -5.89
N ILE A 79 -16.50 1.14 -5.67
CA ILE A 79 -16.06 0.47 -4.46
C ILE A 79 -15.01 -0.55 -4.87
N SER A 80 -13.84 -0.48 -4.25
CA SER A 80 -12.69 -1.32 -4.61
C SER A 80 -12.14 -2.06 -3.40
N ILE A 81 -11.27 -3.05 -3.64
CA ILE A 81 -10.54 -3.72 -2.56
C ILE A 81 -9.78 -2.69 -1.71
N GLY A 82 -9.83 -2.88 -0.39
CA GLY A 82 -9.26 -1.99 0.62
C GLY A 82 -10.27 -0.97 1.18
N ASP A 83 -11.34 -0.67 0.44
CA ASP A 83 -12.41 0.22 0.90
C ASP A 83 -13.18 -0.38 2.09
N LYS A 84 -13.88 0.49 2.81
CA LYS A 84 -14.65 0.13 3.99
C LYS A 84 -16.08 0.61 3.88
N LEU A 85 -17.03 -0.29 4.08
CA LEU A 85 -18.44 0.06 4.24
C LEU A 85 -18.70 0.41 5.70
N MET A 86 -19.14 1.64 5.95
CA MET A 86 -19.52 2.10 7.28
C MET A 86 -21.04 2.14 7.41
N PHE A 87 -21.58 1.21 8.19
CA PHE A 87 -22.99 1.11 8.51
C PHE A 87 -23.26 1.80 9.85
N LEU A 88 -23.95 2.94 9.79
CA LEU A 88 -24.33 3.70 10.97
C LEU A 88 -25.75 3.33 11.40
N TYR A 89 -25.88 2.65 12.54
CA TYR A 89 -27.17 2.25 13.11
C TYR A 89 -27.08 2.05 14.63
N ARG A 90 -28.24 2.04 15.30
CA ARG A 90 -28.32 1.71 16.73
C ARG A 90 -28.45 0.19 16.90
N SER A 91 -27.60 -0.38 17.76
CA SER A 91 -27.69 -1.78 18.18
C SER A 91 -29.08 -2.10 18.72
N GLY A 92 -29.60 -3.30 18.41
CA GLY A 92 -30.95 -3.73 18.79
C GLY A 92 -32.07 -3.24 17.87
N VAL A 93 -31.85 -2.19 17.07
CA VAL A 93 -32.84 -1.70 16.08
C VAL A 93 -32.57 -2.29 14.69
N HIS A 94 -31.31 -2.28 14.28
CA HIS A 94 -30.87 -2.86 13.01
C HIS A 94 -29.71 -3.81 13.24
N ASN A 95 -29.42 -4.60 12.22
CA ASN A 95 -28.23 -5.44 12.14
C ASN A 95 -27.79 -5.49 10.67
N ILE A 96 -26.68 -6.16 10.42
CA ILE A 96 -26.21 -6.48 9.07
C ILE A 96 -26.09 -7.98 8.98
N VAL A 97 -26.67 -8.54 7.93
CA VAL A 97 -26.54 -9.94 7.54
C VAL A 97 -25.93 -9.96 6.17
N GLU A 98 -24.84 -10.69 6.03
CA GLU A 98 -24.22 -10.94 4.74
C GLU A 98 -24.58 -12.33 4.24
N VAL A 99 -24.87 -12.46 2.95
CA VAL A 99 -25.16 -13.75 2.31
C VAL A 99 -24.33 -13.94 1.05
N PRO A 100 -24.00 -15.20 0.70
CA PRO A 100 -23.07 -15.47 -0.40
C PRO A 100 -23.70 -15.30 -1.78
N THR A 101 -25.03 -15.33 -1.91
CA THR A 101 -25.70 -15.35 -3.22
C THR A 101 -26.79 -14.30 -3.34
N ARG A 102 -27.00 -13.86 -4.59
CA ARG A 102 -28.09 -12.94 -4.96
C ARG A 102 -29.47 -13.52 -4.61
N ALA A 103 -29.68 -14.83 -4.79
CA ALA A 103 -30.95 -15.48 -4.50
C ALA A 103 -31.31 -15.41 -3.00
N LEU A 104 -30.35 -15.65 -2.10
CA LEU A 104 -30.56 -15.53 -0.65
C LEU A 104 -30.83 -14.07 -0.26
N PHE A 105 -30.13 -13.13 -0.89
CA PHE A 105 -30.34 -11.69 -0.70
C PHE A 105 -31.72 -11.23 -1.16
N ASP A 106 -32.17 -11.67 -2.33
CA ASP A 106 -33.48 -11.35 -2.90
C ASP A 106 -34.63 -11.92 -2.08
N ALA A 107 -34.44 -13.13 -1.53
CA ALA A 107 -35.38 -13.77 -0.62
C ALA A 107 -35.25 -13.33 0.85
N CYS A 108 -34.36 -12.38 1.17
CA CYS A 108 -34.08 -11.95 2.56
C CYS A 108 -33.78 -13.14 3.51
N SER A 109 -33.14 -14.17 2.96
CA SER A 109 -33.02 -15.45 3.62
C SER A 109 -31.94 -15.44 4.69
N MET A 110 -32.33 -15.81 5.90
CA MET A 110 -31.42 -16.05 7.03
C MET A 110 -30.69 -17.40 6.97
N ARG A 111 -30.81 -18.14 5.86
CA ARG A 111 -30.14 -19.43 5.66
C ARG A 111 -28.76 -19.23 5.05
N ASN A 112 -27.78 -20.00 5.53
CA ASN A 112 -26.41 -20.01 4.99
C ASN A 112 -25.78 -18.61 4.92
N ILE A 113 -25.93 -17.83 6.00
CA ILE A 113 -25.35 -16.49 6.11
C ILE A 113 -23.82 -16.59 6.16
N THR A 114 -23.15 -15.65 5.52
CA THR A 114 -21.69 -15.52 5.57
C THR A 114 -21.25 -14.87 6.88
N SER A 115 -21.95 -13.82 7.30
CA SER A 115 -21.64 -13.08 8.51
C SER A 115 -22.89 -12.38 9.05
N ARG A 116 -22.86 -12.05 10.35
CA ARG A 116 -23.89 -11.24 11.00
C ARG A 116 -23.27 -10.31 12.02
N TYR A 117 -23.66 -9.04 11.96
CA TYR A 117 -23.21 -7.98 12.86
C TYR A 117 -24.41 -7.38 13.60
N GLN A 118 -24.46 -7.59 14.90
CA GLN A 118 -25.60 -7.15 15.73
C GLN A 118 -25.41 -5.74 16.32
N ASN A 119 -24.16 -5.28 16.41
CA ASN A 119 -23.80 -4.05 17.11
C ASN A 119 -23.31 -2.98 16.13
N GLY A 120 -23.95 -1.82 16.18
CA GLY A 120 -23.60 -0.65 15.37
C GLY A 120 -22.85 0.41 16.18
N PRO A 121 -22.11 1.32 15.51
CA PRO A 121 -21.81 1.30 14.08
C PRO A 121 -20.88 0.12 13.72
N THR A 122 -21.01 -0.39 12.50
CA THR A 122 -20.15 -1.47 11.99
C THR A 122 -19.36 -0.99 10.79
N ILE A 123 -18.08 -1.33 10.75
CA ILE A 123 -17.19 -1.07 9.62
C ILE A 123 -16.77 -2.41 9.04
N ILE A 124 -17.03 -2.62 7.75
CA ILE A 124 -16.67 -3.85 7.03
C ILE A 124 -15.63 -3.49 5.98
N GLU A 125 -14.43 -4.03 6.11
CA GLU A 125 -13.37 -3.91 5.11
C GLU A 125 -13.58 -4.90 3.96
N LEU A 126 -13.41 -4.41 2.74
CA LEU A 126 -13.62 -5.18 1.52
C LEU A 126 -12.28 -5.70 1.01
N THR A 127 -11.98 -6.97 1.29
CA THR A 127 -10.67 -7.57 1.00
C THR A 127 -10.63 -8.41 -0.27
N GLN A 128 -11.80 -8.68 -0.88
CA GLN A 128 -11.92 -9.52 -2.07
C GLN A 128 -12.82 -8.84 -3.10
N PRO A 129 -12.53 -9.01 -4.41
CA PRO A 129 -13.36 -8.47 -5.47
C PRO A 129 -14.66 -9.27 -5.61
N GLY A 130 -15.62 -8.69 -6.32
CA GLY A 130 -16.87 -9.34 -6.70
C GLY A 130 -18.08 -8.88 -5.91
N GLN A 131 -19.18 -9.60 -6.12
CA GLN A 131 -20.49 -9.22 -5.58
C GLN A 131 -20.56 -9.45 -4.07
N ARG A 132 -21.11 -8.46 -3.35
CA ARG A 132 -21.38 -8.54 -1.91
C ARG A 132 -22.82 -8.17 -1.64
N TYR A 133 -23.47 -8.91 -0.74
CA TYR A 133 -24.89 -8.78 -0.45
C TYR A 133 -25.11 -8.65 1.04
N TYR A 134 -25.71 -7.54 1.46
CA TYR A 134 -25.96 -7.20 2.85
C TYR A 134 -27.42 -6.83 3.06
N PHE A 135 -28.06 -7.27 4.14
CA PHE A 135 -29.42 -6.82 4.47
C PHE A 135 -29.64 -6.77 5.98
N CYS A 136 -30.69 -6.07 6.42
CA CYS A 136 -31.12 -6.09 7.80
C CYS A 136 -32.10 -7.24 8.01
N GLY A 137 -31.71 -8.24 8.81
CA GLY A 137 -32.56 -9.38 9.15
C GLY A 137 -33.32 -9.16 10.45
N VAL A 138 -33.92 -7.99 10.64
CA VAL A 138 -34.83 -7.67 11.77
C VAL A 138 -36.22 -7.48 11.19
N GLY A 139 -37.19 -8.31 11.59
CA GLY A 139 -38.56 -8.26 11.07
C GLY A 139 -38.58 -8.21 9.54
N GLU A 140 -39.41 -7.31 9.00
CA GLU A 140 -39.60 -7.08 7.56
C GLU A 140 -38.65 -6.01 6.96
N HIS A 141 -37.55 -5.67 7.66
CA HIS A 141 -36.69 -4.57 7.23
C HIS A 141 -36.06 -4.80 5.85
N CYS A 142 -35.67 -6.04 5.54
CA CYS A 142 -35.09 -6.38 4.25
C CYS A 142 -36.10 -6.27 3.11
N GLU A 143 -37.31 -6.73 3.34
CA GLU A 143 -38.42 -6.84 2.39
C GLU A 143 -38.94 -5.46 1.96
N VAL A 144 -38.88 -4.48 2.87
CA VAL A 144 -39.17 -3.07 2.57
C VAL A 144 -37.98 -2.31 2.01
N GLY A 145 -36.83 -2.97 1.82
CA GLY A 145 -35.70 -2.44 1.07
C GLY A 145 -34.45 -2.10 1.89
N GLN A 146 -34.35 -2.43 3.18
CA GLN A 146 -33.10 -2.25 3.94
C GLN A 146 -32.07 -3.34 3.60
N LYS A 147 -31.57 -3.25 2.36
CA LYS A 147 -30.67 -4.21 1.74
C LYS A 147 -29.76 -3.52 0.72
N LEU A 148 -28.52 -3.97 0.62
CA LEU A 148 -27.47 -3.39 -0.21
C LEU A 148 -26.77 -4.50 -1.00
N ALA A 149 -26.72 -4.34 -2.32
CA ALA A 149 -25.87 -5.12 -3.20
C ALA A 149 -24.80 -4.22 -3.82
N ILE A 150 -23.54 -4.63 -3.78
CA ILE A 150 -22.42 -3.91 -4.39
C ILE A 150 -21.53 -4.85 -5.19
N ASN A 151 -20.75 -4.28 -6.11
CA ASN A 151 -19.65 -4.95 -6.79
C ASN A 151 -18.32 -4.35 -6.31
N VAL A 152 -17.44 -5.17 -5.76
CA VAL A 152 -16.10 -4.73 -5.33
C VAL A 152 -15.12 -4.92 -6.48
N LEU A 153 -14.50 -3.85 -6.92
CA LEU A 153 -13.54 -3.87 -8.03
C LEU A 153 -12.14 -4.28 -7.54
N LEU A 154 -11.42 -5.03 -8.38
CA LEU A 154 -10.04 -5.47 -8.11
C LEU A 154 -9.06 -4.29 -7.98
N VAL A 155 -9.32 -3.20 -8.69
CA VAL A 155 -8.47 -2.00 -8.72
C VAL A 155 -9.35 -0.77 -8.48
N ALA A 156 -8.85 0.18 -7.67
CA ALA A 156 -9.45 1.51 -7.56
C ALA A 156 -9.34 2.21 -8.92
N LEU A 157 -10.47 2.46 -9.57
CA LEU A 157 -10.48 3.24 -10.81
C LEU A 157 -9.97 4.66 -10.48
N PRO A 158 -9.10 5.25 -11.32
CA PRO A 158 -8.68 6.62 -11.11
C PRO A 158 -9.90 7.56 -11.19
N PRO A 159 -9.96 8.64 -10.38
CA PRO A 159 -11.03 9.63 -10.46
C PRO A 159 -11.19 10.19 -11.88
N PRO A 160 -12.42 10.51 -12.33
CA PRO A 160 -12.71 10.92 -13.71
C PRO A 160 -11.98 12.21 -14.17
N ASP A 161 -11.44 13.00 -13.25
CA ASP A 161 -10.76 14.28 -13.56
C ASP A 161 -9.22 14.19 -13.59
N MET A 162 -8.64 12.99 -13.55
CA MET A 162 -7.19 12.85 -13.68
C MET A 162 -6.78 12.69 -15.16
N PRO A 163 -5.95 13.59 -15.72
CA PRO A 163 -5.41 13.41 -17.06
C PRO A 163 -4.57 12.14 -17.10
N ASN A 164 -5.10 11.14 -17.83
CA ASN A 164 -4.50 9.89 -18.27
C ASN A 164 -3.18 9.51 -17.56
N SER A 165 -3.28 8.70 -16.48
CA SER A 165 -2.12 8.19 -15.72
C SER A 165 -1.09 7.42 -16.57
N ALA A 166 -1.42 7.02 -17.80
CA ALA A 166 -0.48 6.46 -18.77
C ALA A 166 0.57 7.49 -19.27
N ALA A 167 0.22 8.78 -19.33
CA ALA A 167 1.13 9.85 -19.74
C ALA A 167 2.08 10.28 -18.60
N ALA A 168 1.63 10.18 -17.34
CA ALA A 168 2.47 10.49 -16.18
C ALA A 168 3.61 9.47 -15.98
N ALA A 169 3.38 8.19 -16.32
CA ALA A 169 4.40 7.15 -16.27
C ALA A 169 5.51 7.39 -17.32
N THR A 170 5.14 7.78 -18.54
CA THR A 170 6.08 8.05 -19.64
C THR A 170 6.84 9.37 -19.46
N ALA A 171 6.21 10.42 -18.91
CA ALA A 171 6.88 11.68 -18.58
C ALA A 171 7.92 11.55 -17.45
N ARG A 172 7.68 10.65 -16.48
CA ARG A 172 8.61 10.38 -15.38
C ARG A 172 9.84 9.57 -15.84
N LEU A 173 9.66 8.64 -16.77
CA LEU A 173 10.77 7.93 -17.41
C LEU A 173 11.67 8.87 -18.22
N SER A 174 11.08 9.85 -18.92
CA SER A 174 11.85 10.81 -19.72
C SER A 174 12.66 11.81 -18.87
N ARG A 175 12.16 12.21 -17.68
CA ARG A 175 12.90 13.08 -16.76
C ARG A 175 14.01 12.35 -16.00
N CYS A 176 13.85 11.05 -15.74
CA CYS A 176 14.91 10.23 -15.12
C CYS A 176 16.04 9.90 -16.09
N ALA A 177 15.76 9.70 -17.38
CA ALA A 177 16.80 9.45 -18.39
C ALA A 177 17.75 10.66 -18.58
N GLY A 178 17.22 11.89 -18.54
CA GLY A 178 18.03 13.11 -18.68
C GLY A 178 18.97 13.37 -17.49
N LEU A 179 18.52 13.08 -16.26
CA LEU A 179 19.34 13.23 -15.05
C LEU A 179 20.40 12.13 -14.93
N ALA A 180 20.10 10.91 -15.37
CA ALA A 180 21.07 9.81 -15.39
C ALA A 180 22.21 10.06 -16.39
N ALA A 181 21.90 10.60 -17.58
CA ALA A 181 22.91 10.99 -18.56
C ALA A 181 23.81 12.14 -18.05
N ALA A 182 23.25 13.15 -17.37
CA ALA A 182 24.03 14.24 -16.79
C ALA A 182 24.96 13.76 -15.65
N CYS A 183 24.50 12.82 -14.81
CA CYS A 183 25.33 12.24 -13.75
C CYS A 183 26.46 11.34 -14.30
N LEU A 184 26.23 10.63 -15.41
CA LEU A 184 27.26 9.82 -16.08
C LEU A 184 28.36 10.69 -16.70
N VAL A 185 27.99 11.81 -17.33
CA VAL A 185 28.95 12.76 -17.92
C VAL A 185 29.74 13.48 -16.82
N ALA A 186 29.09 13.89 -15.72
CA ALA A 186 29.79 14.48 -14.57
C ALA A 186 30.73 13.48 -13.88
N ALA A 187 30.35 12.20 -13.79
CA ALA A 187 31.20 11.15 -13.22
C ALA A 187 32.43 10.83 -14.10
N LEU A 188 32.28 10.89 -15.43
CA LEU A 188 33.39 10.72 -16.38
C LEU A 188 34.35 11.92 -16.37
N LEU A 189 33.84 13.15 -16.21
CA LEU A 189 34.67 14.36 -16.12
C LEU A 189 35.46 14.46 -14.80
N MET A 190 34.97 13.83 -13.73
CA MET A 190 35.67 13.76 -12.44
C MET A 190 36.70 12.61 -12.36
N ALA A 191 36.84 11.83 -13.44
CA ALA A 191 37.75 10.69 -13.55
C ALA A 191 39.03 10.98 -14.38
N PHE A 192 39.21 12.21 -14.88
CA PHE A 192 40.44 12.70 -15.54
C PHE A 192 41.04 13.88 -14.78
#